data_AF-A0A553HU23-F1
#
_entry.id   AF-A0A553HU23-F1
#
_cell.length_a   1.000
_cell.length_b   1.000
_cell.length_c   1.000
_cell.angle_alpha   90.00
_cell.angle_beta   90.00
_cell.angle_gamma   90.00
#
_symmetry.space_group_name_H-M   'P 1'
#
loop_
_entity.id
_entity.type
_entity.pdbx_description
1 polymer ?
#
loop_
_entity_poly.entity_id
_entity_poly.type
_entity_poly.pdbx_seq_one_letter_code
_entity_poly.pdbx_strand_id
1 'polypeptide(L)'
;MPAPKARPAGNIDCAFISLHPLEVVLVASNAIYAAWLEKRTTHGRRSPSHPLWVYMPLPRDLTLVRPGSKGDSVLEFSDAQSAKYFYEMIAGLGLRTADRPTDVRIGRQYT
;
A
#
# COMPACT_ATOMS: atom_id res chain seq x y z
N MET A 1 -24.25 11.26 -4.43
CA MET A 1 -23.03 10.47 -4.20
C MET A 1 -23.18 9.71 -2.90
N PRO A 2 -23.05 8.37 -2.86
CA PRO A 2 -23.09 7.63 -1.60
C PRO A 2 -21.92 8.08 -0.71
N ALA A 3 -22.19 8.32 0.57
CA ALA A 3 -21.19 8.71 1.55
C ALA A 3 -20.01 7.71 1.54
N PRO A 4 -18.76 8.17 1.71
CA PRO A 4 -17.64 7.25 1.83
C PRO A 4 -17.91 6.32 3.01
N LYS A 5 -18.07 5.01 2.75
CA LYS A 5 -18.13 3.99 3.80
C LYS A 5 -16.95 4.23 4.74
N ALA A 6 -17.25 4.52 6.00
CA ALA A 6 -16.27 4.84 7.02
C ALA A 6 -15.13 3.82 6.98
N ARG A 7 -13.88 4.31 7.07
CA ARG A 7 -12.69 3.45 7.08
C ARG A 7 -12.82 2.50 8.27
N PRO A 8 -12.86 1.17 8.08
CA PRO A 8 -12.90 0.24 9.20
C PRO A 8 -11.59 0.34 9.99
N ALA A 9 -11.64 0.00 11.27
CA ALA A 9 -10.46 -0.02 12.12
C ALA A 9 -9.40 -0.97 11.52
N GLY A 10 -8.21 -0.44 11.25
CA GLY A 10 -7.11 -1.20 10.65
C GLY A 10 -6.06 -0.33 9.98
N ASN A 11 -4.89 -0.92 9.76
CA ASN A 11 -3.73 -0.30 9.13
C ASN A 11 -3.07 -1.28 8.15
N ILE A 12 -2.16 -0.76 7.33
CA ILE A 12 -1.23 -1.59 6.58
C ILE A 12 -0.03 -1.82 7.50
N ASP A 13 0.24 -3.07 7.85
CA ASP A 13 1.32 -3.43 8.75
C ASP A 13 2.68 -3.39 8.03
N CYS A 14 2.74 -3.87 6.79
CA CYS A 14 3.94 -3.85 5.96
C CYS A 14 3.61 -4.00 4.47
N ALA A 15 4.63 -3.82 3.63
CA ALA A 15 4.55 -4.10 2.20
C ALA A 15 5.84 -4.72 1.65
N PHE A 16 5.70 -5.56 0.62
CA PHE A 16 6.82 -6.21 -0.04
C PHE A 16 6.50 -6.50 -1.53
N ILE A 17 7.52 -6.89 -2.29
CA ILE A 17 7.37 -7.30 -3.69
C ILE A 17 7.24 -8.82 -3.75
N SER A 18 6.13 -9.31 -4.30
CA SER A 18 6.02 -10.69 -4.80
C SER A 18 6.71 -10.77 -6.16
N LEU A 19 7.55 -11.78 -6.38
CA LEU A 19 8.32 -11.91 -7.62
C LEU A 19 7.62 -12.76 -8.69
N HIS A 20 6.60 -13.56 -8.33
CA HIS A 20 5.90 -14.46 -9.26
C HIS A 20 4.39 -14.52 -8.96
N PRO A 21 3.54 -13.72 -9.63
CA PRO A 21 3.89 -12.62 -10.55
C PRO A 21 4.49 -11.41 -9.83
N LEU A 22 5.12 -10.50 -10.60
CA LEU A 22 5.81 -9.31 -10.10
C LEU A 22 4.82 -8.23 -9.64
N GLU A 23 4.64 -8.10 -8.33
CA GLU A 23 3.54 -7.34 -7.73
C GLU A 23 3.88 -6.75 -6.37
N VAL A 24 3.24 -5.64 -6.02
CA VAL A 24 3.30 -5.09 -4.66
C VAL A 24 2.23 -5.76 -3.81
N VAL A 25 2.64 -6.29 -2.66
CA VAL A 25 1.75 -6.87 -1.67
C VAL A 25 1.65 -5.92 -0.48
N LEU A 26 0.43 -5.51 -0.16
CA LEU A 26 0.11 -4.78 1.07
C LEU A 26 -0.46 -5.76 2.09
N VAL A 27 0.10 -5.78 3.30
CA VAL A 27 -0.40 -6.63 4.39
C VAL A 27 -1.27 -5.80 5.32
N ALA A 28 -2.56 -6.10 5.35
CA ALA A 28 -3.52 -5.47 6.23
C ALA A 28 -3.45 -6.08 7.65
N SER A 29 -3.79 -5.28 8.66
CA SER A 29 -3.84 -5.75 10.05
C SER A 29 -5.03 -6.67 10.37
N ASN A 30 -6.07 -6.68 9.53
CA ASN A 30 -7.20 -7.61 9.65
C ASN A 30 -7.95 -7.78 8.31
N ALA A 31 -8.77 -8.83 8.22
CA ALA A 31 -9.44 -9.22 6.97
C ALA A 31 -10.55 -8.23 6.52
N ILE A 32 -11.18 -7.52 7.47
CA ILE A 32 -12.19 -6.48 7.16
C ILE A 32 -11.50 -5.29 6.49
N TYR A 33 -10.36 -4.87 7.04
CA TYR A 33 -9.52 -3.82 6.48
C TYR A 33 -8.94 -4.24 5.13
N ALA A 34 -8.50 -5.49 4.96
CA ALA A 34 -8.07 -6.03 3.67
C ALA A 34 -9.17 -5.95 2.59
N ALA A 35 -10.39 -6.36 2.93
CA ALA A 35 -11.53 -6.30 2.00
C ALA A 35 -11.95 -4.86 1.66
N TRP A 36 -11.73 -3.93 2.59
CA TRP A 36 -11.94 -2.51 2.35
C TRP A 36 -10.83 -1.90 1.48
N LEU A 37 -9.56 -2.28 1.73
CA LEU A 37 -8.40 -1.89 0.91
C LEU A 37 -8.57 -2.34 -0.54
N GLU A 38 -8.91 -3.61 -0.77
CA GLU A 38 -9.18 -4.19 -2.10
C GLU A 38 -10.15 -3.33 -2.91
N LYS A 39 -11.25 -2.89 -2.28
CA LYS A 39 -12.29 -2.06 -2.92
C LYS A 39 -11.87 -0.60 -3.16
N ARG A 40 -10.81 -0.13 -2.50
CA ARG A 40 -10.33 1.25 -2.56
C ARG A 40 -9.12 1.41 -3.46
N THR A 41 -8.35 0.36 -3.66
CA THR A 41 -7.22 0.32 -4.58
C THR A 41 -7.71 0.00 -5.99
N THR A 42 -7.33 0.82 -6.98
CA THR A 42 -7.84 0.74 -8.37
C THR A 42 -7.62 -0.63 -9.04
N HIS A 43 -6.63 -1.42 -8.57
CA HIS A 43 -6.30 -2.74 -9.11
C HIS A 43 -5.97 -3.78 -8.02
N GLY A 44 -6.45 -3.56 -6.80
CA GLY A 44 -6.18 -4.49 -5.71
C GLY A 44 -6.94 -5.80 -5.85
N ARG A 45 -6.28 -6.92 -5.52
CA ARG A 45 -6.94 -8.21 -5.34
C ARG A 45 -6.50 -8.87 -4.04
N ARG A 46 -7.40 -9.51 -3.32
CA ARG A 46 -7.02 -10.31 -2.16
C ARG A 46 -6.50 -11.69 -2.54
N SER A 47 -5.56 -12.19 -1.74
CA SER A 47 -5.15 -13.59 -1.81
C SER A 47 -6.27 -14.50 -1.27
N PRO A 48 -6.62 -15.60 -1.98
CA PRO A 48 -7.44 -16.66 -1.40
C PRO A 48 -6.75 -17.37 -0.22
N SER A 49 -5.43 -17.53 -0.31
CA SER A 49 -4.63 -18.26 0.69
C SER A 49 -4.16 -17.37 1.85
N HIS A 50 -4.04 -16.07 1.62
CA HIS A 50 -3.61 -15.07 2.60
C HIS A 50 -4.63 -13.92 2.68
N PRO A 51 -5.72 -14.05 3.47
CA PRO A 51 -6.86 -13.11 3.44
C PRO A 51 -6.52 -11.68 3.88
N LEU A 52 -5.33 -11.47 4.44
CA LEU A 52 -4.81 -10.17 4.85
C LEU A 52 -4.00 -9.47 3.74
N TRP A 53 -3.65 -10.19 2.68
CA TRP A 53 -2.77 -9.69 1.62
C TRP A 53 -3.59 -9.14 0.48
N VAL A 54 -3.26 -7.91 0.08
CA VAL A 54 -3.81 -7.25 -1.09
C VAL A 54 -2.67 -7.09 -2.10
N TYR A 55 -2.76 -7.81 -3.21
CA TYR A 55 -1.83 -7.69 -4.32
C TYR A 55 -2.25 -6.53 -5.21
N MET A 56 -1.27 -5.79 -5.69
CA MET A 56 -1.42 -4.73 -6.67
C MET A 56 -0.38 -4.91 -7.77
N PRO A 57 -0.68 -4.51 -9.02
CA PRO A 57 0.31 -4.47 -10.08
C PRO A 57 1.54 -3.69 -9.63
N LEU A 58 2.73 -4.17 -10.00
CA LEU A 58 3.96 -3.43 -9.73
C LEU A 58 3.86 -2.06 -10.41
N PRO A 59 4.05 -0.96 -9.68
CA PRO A 59 4.15 0.36 -10.28
C PRO A 59 5.37 0.38 -11.21
N ARG A 60 5.20 0.91 -12.42
CA ARG A 60 6.22 0.88 -13.48
C ARG A 60 7.59 1.39 -13.04
N ASP A 61 7.57 2.38 -12.16
CA ASP A 61 8.73 3.16 -11.73
C ASP A 61 9.17 2.84 -10.30
N LEU A 62 8.62 1.77 -9.69
CA LEU A 62 9.09 1.30 -8.39
C LEU A 62 10.47 0.66 -8.55
N THR A 63 11.48 1.26 -7.92
CA THR A 63 12.88 0.80 -7.99
C THR A 63 13.24 -0.11 -6.84
N LEU A 64 12.74 0.18 -5.63
CA LEU A 64 13.12 -0.56 -4.43
C LEU A 64 12.00 -0.56 -3.38
N VAL A 65 11.92 -1.64 -2.61
CA VAL A 65 11.20 -1.68 -1.33
C VAL A 65 12.21 -1.99 -0.24
N ARG A 66 12.34 -1.08 0.73
CA ARG A 66 13.29 -1.21 1.84
C ARG A 66 12.60 -1.01 3.19
N PRO A 67 13.09 -1.63 4.27
CA PRO A 67 12.60 -1.33 5.61
C PRO A 67 12.86 0.15 5.96
N GLY A 68 11.84 0.80 6.50
CA GLY A 68 11.91 2.13 7.09
C GLY A 68 12.07 2.08 8.60
N SER A 69 12.17 3.26 9.22
CA SER A 69 12.21 3.40 10.67
C SER A 69 10.92 2.84 11.31
N LYS A 70 11.01 2.29 12.53
CA LYS A 70 9.85 1.85 13.33
C LYS A 70 8.97 0.74 12.70
N GLY A 71 9.55 -0.08 11.82
CA GLY A 71 8.83 -1.18 11.17
C GLY A 71 8.04 -0.76 9.93
N ASP A 72 8.24 0.47 9.45
CA ASP A 72 7.70 0.92 8.17
C ASP A 72 8.34 0.13 7.00
N SER A 73 7.67 0.11 5.85
CA SER A 73 8.21 -0.23 4.54
C SER A 73 8.25 1.05 3.69
N VAL A 74 9.37 1.32 3.04
CA VAL A 74 9.55 2.47 2.15
C VAL A 74 9.63 1.95 0.73
N LEU A 75 8.73 2.45 -0.12
CA LEU A 75 8.71 2.21 -1.56
C LEU A 75 9.38 3.39 -2.23
N GLU A 76 10.47 3.13 -2.93
CA GLU A 76 11.26 4.13 -3.65
C GLU A 76 10.95 4.05 -5.14
N PHE A 77 10.71 5.21 -5.75
CA PHE A 77 10.37 5.35 -7.15
C PHE A 77 11.46 6.11 -7.89
N SER A 78 11.58 5.89 -9.20
CA SER A 78 12.54 6.60 -10.06
C SER A 78 12.29 8.11 -10.11
N ASP A 79 11.04 8.55 -9.95
CA ASP A 79 10.65 9.96 -9.92
C ASP A 79 9.47 10.25 -8.97
N ALA A 80 9.31 11.53 -8.63
CA ALA A 80 8.29 12.00 -7.68
C ALA A 80 6.86 11.92 -8.23
N GLN A 81 6.67 12.02 -9.55
CA GLN A 81 5.36 11.94 -10.16
C GLN A 81 4.82 10.51 -10.05
N SER A 82 5.68 9.50 -10.22
CA SER A 82 5.32 8.09 -10.04
C SER A 82 5.08 7.71 -8.59
N ALA A 83 5.86 8.25 -7.65
CA ALA A 83 5.57 8.12 -6.21
C ALA A 83 4.18 8.72 -5.87
N LYS A 84 3.87 9.90 -6.40
CA LYS A 84 2.57 10.56 -6.22
C LYS A 84 1.43 9.76 -6.86
N TYR A 85 1.62 9.28 -8.09
CA TYR A 85 0.62 8.46 -8.78
C TYR A 85 0.32 7.18 -8.00
N PHE A 86 1.35 6.51 -7.47
CA PHE A 86 1.17 5.35 -6.62
C PHE A 86 0.37 5.69 -5.35
N TYR A 87 0.73 6.78 -4.68
CA TYR A 87 0.01 7.28 -3.51
C TYR A 87 -1.47 7.58 -3.81
N GLU A 88 -1.77 8.13 -4.98
CA GLU A 88 -3.14 8.38 -5.44
C GLU A 88 -3.88 7.08 -5.82
N MET A 89 -3.23 6.11 -6.46
CA MET A 89 -3.80 4.81 -6.83
C MET A 89 -4.31 4.02 -5.63
N ILE A 90 -3.63 4.16 -4.50
CA ILE A 90 -4.04 3.61 -3.22
C ILE A 90 -4.83 4.61 -2.38
N ALA A 91 -5.37 5.68 -2.99
CA ALA A 91 -6.21 6.70 -2.36
C ALA A 91 -5.66 7.31 -1.04
N GLY A 92 -4.33 7.44 -0.92
CA GLY A 92 -3.68 7.96 0.29
C GLY A 92 -3.89 7.10 1.55
N LEU A 93 -4.15 5.80 1.39
CA LEU A 93 -4.55 4.91 2.48
C LEU A 93 -3.41 4.59 3.42
N GLY A 94 -3.39 5.24 4.59
CA GLY A 94 -2.47 4.91 5.68
C GLY A 94 -1.00 5.23 5.36
N LEU A 95 -0.73 5.82 4.21
CA LEU A 95 0.61 6.09 3.72
C LEU A 95 0.99 7.54 3.99
N ARG A 96 2.29 7.80 4.05
CA ARG A 96 2.83 9.15 4.04
C ARG A 96 3.81 9.26 2.88
N THR A 97 3.78 10.39 2.18
CA THR A 97 4.95 10.82 1.41
C THR A 97 6.13 10.87 2.38
N ALA A 98 7.23 10.20 2.06
CA ALA A 98 8.41 10.24 2.91
C ALA A 98 9.06 11.64 2.86
N ASP A 99 10.16 11.81 3.58
CA ASP A 99 10.99 13.02 3.51
C ASP A 99 11.53 13.27 2.10
N ARG A 100 11.60 12.22 1.26
CA ARG A 100 11.93 12.32 -0.16
C ARG A 100 10.66 12.27 -1.01
N PRO A 101 10.56 13.13 -2.04
CA PRO A 101 9.39 13.17 -2.91
C PRO A 101 9.24 11.92 -3.80
N THR A 102 10.31 11.13 -3.93
CA THR A 102 10.37 9.84 -4.64
C THR A 102 9.93 8.66 -3.78
N ASP A 103 9.65 8.86 -2.50
CA ASP A 103 9.48 7.78 -1.54
C ASP A 103 8.06 7.79 -0.96
N VAL A 104 7.49 6.59 -0.83
CA VAL A 104 6.18 6.36 -0.22
C VAL A 104 6.36 5.42 0.98
N ARG A 105 5.96 5.87 2.18
CA ARG A 105 6.08 5.08 3.42
C ARG A 105 4.78 4.38 3.76
N ILE A 106 4.92 3.11 4.15
CA ILE A 106 3.87 2.21 4.61
C ILE A 106 4.18 1.76 6.02
N GLY A 107 3.26 1.93 6.95
CA GLY A 107 3.46 1.44 8.29
C GLY A 107 2.29 1.76 9.19
N ARG A 108 2.40 1.35 10.44
CA ARG A 108 1.38 1.61 11.45
C ARG A 108 1.26 3.10 11.67
N GLN A 109 0.05 3.64 11.46
CA GLN A 109 -0.30 4.96 11.96
C GLN A 109 -0.39 4.87 13.49
N TYR A 110 0.69 5.24 14.18
CA TYR A 110 0.66 5.54 15.61
C TYR A 110 -0.01 6.91 15.76
N THR A 111 -1.33 6.92 15.87
CA THR A 111 -2.09 8.04 16.46
C THR A 111 -2.18 7.84 17.95
#